data_AF-A0A3M3A947-F1
#
_entry.id   AF-A0A3M3A947-F1
#
_cell.length_a   1.000
_cell.length_b   1.000
_cell.length_c   1.000
_cell.angle_alpha   90.00
_cell.angle_beta   90.00
_cell.angle_gamma   90.00
#
_symmetry.space_group_name_H-M   'P 1'
#
loop_
_entity.id
_entity.type
_entity.pdbx_description
1 polymer ?
#
loop_
_entity_poly.entity_id
_entity_poly.type
_entity_poly.pdbx_seq_one_letter_code
_entity_poly.pdbx_strand_id
1 'polypeptide(L)'
;MEELLLTLTGLPPDRCEPVIRWAGSDVNKFLAALLWDNGVIQTLSTLIRYSEVSQQLGLSARALRTFLINPRWLYAGSEGQFYLSPNSLYLLDRYSNWRDNCGYPEEALLEYFKQANDPQRDATQCAARLASLTGWTSSEVLAANALLTGSDRIASSMHEVDWLSRMQSASDVTGLSARQLLSATDLTATSTASHWKSVGEAVIAANR
;
A
#
# COMPACT_ATOMS: atom_id res chain seq x y z
N MET A 1 19.43 -23.50 -0.54
CA MET A 1 18.74 -22.45 -1.32
C MET A 1 18.96 -21.08 -0.69
N GLU A 2 18.76 -20.94 0.63
CA GLU A 2 19.02 -19.69 1.36
C GLU A 2 20.43 -19.15 1.14
N GLU A 3 21.45 -20.00 1.30
CA GLU A 3 22.86 -19.64 1.06
C GLU A 3 23.12 -19.21 -0.39
N LEU A 4 22.42 -19.80 -1.35
CA LEU A 4 22.53 -19.46 -2.78
C LEU A 4 21.86 -18.10 -3.06
N LEU A 5 20.70 -17.83 -2.47
CA LEU A 5 20.03 -16.52 -2.61
C LEU A 5 20.82 -15.41 -1.90
N LEU A 6 21.37 -15.70 -0.72
CA LEU A 6 22.28 -14.78 -0.05
C LEU A 6 23.50 -14.46 -0.92
N THR A 7 24.13 -15.48 -1.51
CA THR A 7 25.32 -15.31 -2.35
C THR A 7 25.01 -14.56 -3.65
N LEU A 8 23.86 -14.80 -4.27
CA LEU A 8 23.51 -14.21 -5.57
C LEU A 8 22.90 -12.82 -5.46
N THR A 9 22.10 -12.55 -4.42
CA THR A 9 21.30 -11.31 -4.33
C THR A 9 21.44 -10.57 -3.01
N GLY A 10 22.25 -11.08 -2.07
CA GLY A 10 22.44 -10.45 -0.75
C GLY A 10 21.23 -10.57 0.16
N LEU A 11 20.23 -11.39 -0.18
CA LEU A 11 18.99 -11.54 0.58
C LEU A 11 19.26 -12.14 1.97
N PRO A 12 18.91 -11.45 3.07
CA PRO A 12 19.01 -12.00 4.41
C PRO A 12 18.20 -13.29 4.59
N PRO A 13 18.67 -14.25 5.41
CA PRO A 13 18.05 -15.57 5.54
C PRO A 13 16.61 -15.52 6.05
N ASP A 14 16.26 -14.56 6.90
CA ASP A 14 14.89 -14.37 7.40
C ASP A 14 13.87 -14.03 6.30
N ARG A 15 14.35 -13.49 5.17
CA ARG A 15 13.55 -13.08 4.00
C ARG A 15 13.50 -14.13 2.90
N CYS A 16 14.35 -15.15 2.93
CA CYS A 16 14.39 -16.19 1.90
C CYS A 16 13.04 -16.90 1.76
N GLU A 17 12.50 -17.45 2.84
CA GLU A 17 11.23 -18.20 2.81
C GLU A 17 10.05 -17.35 2.26
N PRO A 18 9.81 -16.11 2.73
CA PRO A 18 8.79 -15.24 2.14
C PRO A 18 8.97 -15.00 0.64
N VAL A 19 10.20 -14.74 0.18
CA VAL A 19 10.50 -14.47 -1.23
C VAL A 19 10.27 -15.71 -2.09
N ILE A 20 10.67 -16.89 -1.62
CA ILE A 20 10.45 -18.17 -2.32
C ILE A 20 8.95 -18.41 -2.51
N ARG A 21 8.17 -18.22 -1.44
CA ARG A 21 6.70 -18.33 -1.50
C ARG A 21 6.07 -17.29 -2.41
N TRP A 22 6.57 -16.06 -2.39
CA TRP A 22 6.08 -14.99 -3.26
C TRP A 22 6.30 -15.33 -4.74
N ALA A 23 7.43 -15.95 -5.08
CA ALA A 23 7.72 -16.41 -6.43
C ALA A 23 6.84 -17.61 -6.88
N GLY A 24 5.88 -18.07 -6.07
CA GLY A 24 5.03 -19.23 -6.36
C GLY A 24 5.77 -20.57 -6.28
N SER A 25 7.00 -20.53 -5.77
CA SER A 25 7.87 -21.69 -5.62
C SER A 25 7.87 -22.18 -4.16
N ASP A 26 8.48 -23.32 -3.97
CA ASP A 26 8.85 -23.87 -2.67
C ASP A 26 10.12 -24.69 -2.85
N VAL A 27 10.75 -25.09 -1.74
CA VAL A 27 12.01 -25.84 -1.78
C VAL A 27 11.85 -27.13 -2.59
N ASN A 28 10.70 -27.80 -2.52
CA ASN A 28 10.46 -29.06 -3.22
C ASN A 28 10.29 -28.84 -4.72
N LYS A 29 9.57 -27.79 -5.15
CA LYS A 29 9.44 -27.41 -6.56
C LYS A 29 10.79 -27.06 -7.18
N PHE A 30 11.64 -26.34 -6.46
CA PHE A 30 12.99 -26.02 -6.94
C PHE A 30 13.86 -27.29 -7.05
N LEU A 31 13.86 -28.13 -6.01
CA LEU A 31 14.59 -29.39 -6.04
C LEU A 31 14.09 -30.32 -7.16
N ALA A 32 12.78 -30.38 -7.38
CA ALA A 32 12.20 -31.12 -8.49
C ALA A 32 12.65 -30.55 -9.85
N ALA A 33 12.61 -29.24 -10.05
CA ALA A 33 13.12 -28.61 -11.27
C ALA A 33 14.58 -28.99 -11.53
N LEU A 34 15.41 -29.01 -10.47
CA LEU A 34 16.82 -29.36 -10.53
C LEU A 34 17.08 -30.84 -10.81
N LEU A 35 16.27 -31.74 -10.22
CA LEU A 35 16.35 -33.18 -10.43
C LEU A 35 15.93 -33.60 -11.84
N TRP A 36 14.96 -32.89 -12.44
CA TRP A 36 14.39 -33.24 -13.74
C TRP A 36 14.89 -32.35 -14.89
N ASP A 37 15.87 -31.48 -14.62
CA ASP A 37 16.44 -30.47 -15.55
C ASP A 37 15.39 -29.70 -16.37
N ASN A 38 14.24 -29.43 -15.74
CA ASN A 38 13.11 -28.81 -16.40
C ASN A 38 12.86 -27.43 -15.78
N GLY A 39 13.27 -26.38 -16.50
CA GLY A 39 12.94 -25.00 -16.13
C GLY A 39 13.74 -24.44 -14.95
N VAL A 40 14.92 -24.99 -14.64
CA VAL A 40 15.78 -24.53 -13.53
C VAL A 40 16.18 -23.07 -13.71
N ILE A 41 16.61 -22.69 -14.91
CA ILE A 41 17.05 -21.31 -15.22
C ILE A 41 15.88 -20.34 -15.04
N GLN A 42 14.69 -20.69 -15.50
CA GLN A 42 13.47 -19.87 -15.37
C GLN A 42 13.08 -19.71 -13.90
N THR A 43 13.14 -20.81 -13.13
CA THR A 43 12.85 -20.79 -11.69
C THR A 43 13.86 -19.92 -10.95
N LEU A 44 15.16 -20.09 -11.24
CA LEU A 44 16.22 -19.29 -10.64
C LEU A 44 16.11 -17.81 -11.01
N SER A 45 15.86 -17.50 -12.28
CA SER A 45 15.68 -16.12 -12.75
C SER A 45 14.48 -15.45 -12.09
N THR A 46 13.41 -16.20 -11.85
CA THR A 46 12.23 -15.71 -11.13
C THR A 46 12.59 -15.43 -9.67
N LEU A 47 13.27 -16.35 -8.98
CA LEU A 47 13.70 -16.14 -7.60
C LEU A 47 14.64 -14.93 -7.45
N ILE A 48 15.61 -14.78 -8.36
CA ILE A 48 16.52 -13.63 -8.38
C ILE A 48 15.70 -12.34 -8.48
N ARG A 49 14.81 -12.23 -9.48
CA ARG A 49 13.98 -11.03 -9.66
C ARG A 49 13.17 -10.68 -8.41
N TYR A 50 12.51 -11.65 -7.79
CA TYR A 50 11.70 -11.41 -6.60
C TYR A 50 12.57 -11.01 -5.39
N SER A 51 13.77 -11.60 -5.26
CA SER A 51 14.71 -11.24 -4.21
C SER A 51 15.29 -9.83 -4.39
N GLU A 52 15.63 -9.45 -5.62
CA GLU A 52 16.09 -8.10 -5.96
C GLU A 52 15.03 -7.06 -5.64
N VAL A 53 13.77 -7.30 -6.02
CA VAL A 53 12.66 -6.40 -5.67
C VAL A 53 12.51 -6.27 -4.15
N SER A 54 12.55 -7.39 -3.42
CA SER A 54 12.47 -7.35 -1.96
C SER A 54 13.64 -6.59 -1.31
N GLN A 55 14.84 -6.66 -1.90
CA GLN A 55 16.01 -5.91 -1.42
C GLN A 55 15.90 -4.42 -1.73
N GLN A 56 15.58 -4.07 -2.98
CA GLN A 56 15.51 -2.68 -3.44
C GLN A 56 14.43 -1.88 -2.70
N LEU A 57 13.28 -2.51 -2.42
CA LEU A 57 12.21 -1.90 -1.63
C LEU A 57 12.46 -1.99 -0.10
N GLY A 58 13.52 -2.68 0.30
CA GLY A 58 13.84 -2.88 1.71
C GLY A 58 12.76 -3.62 2.49
N LEU A 59 11.95 -4.46 1.84
CA LEU A 59 10.79 -5.12 2.48
C LEU A 59 11.27 -6.01 3.63
N SER A 60 10.63 -5.86 4.80
CA SER A 60 10.88 -6.77 5.91
C SER A 60 10.23 -8.13 5.64
N ALA A 61 10.78 -9.18 6.23
CA ALA A 61 10.19 -10.52 6.18
C ALA A 61 8.74 -10.50 6.69
N ARG A 62 8.46 -9.69 7.71
CA ARG A 62 7.13 -9.59 8.32
C ARG A 62 6.13 -8.91 7.40
N ALA A 63 6.48 -7.76 6.82
CA ALA A 63 5.60 -7.06 5.88
C ALA A 63 5.26 -7.93 4.66
N LEU A 64 6.29 -8.56 4.06
CA LEU A 64 6.09 -9.45 2.92
C LEU A 64 5.20 -10.65 3.28
N ARG A 65 5.41 -11.29 4.43
CA ARG A 65 4.53 -12.36 4.93
C ARG A 65 3.09 -11.88 5.11
N THR A 66 2.90 -10.70 5.70
CA THR A 66 1.57 -10.13 5.92
C THR A 66 0.80 -9.94 4.61
N PHE A 67 1.44 -9.38 3.58
CA PHE A 67 0.80 -9.18 2.28
C PHE A 67 0.64 -10.47 1.47
N LEU A 68 1.52 -11.46 1.65
CA LEU A 68 1.35 -12.80 1.07
C LEU A 68 0.14 -13.53 1.66
N ILE A 69 -0.07 -13.43 2.98
CA ILE A 69 -1.21 -14.05 3.67
C ILE A 69 -2.50 -13.28 3.37
N ASN A 70 -2.43 -11.94 3.30
CA ASN A 70 -3.57 -11.08 3.05
C ASN A 70 -3.35 -10.17 1.82
N PRO A 71 -3.44 -10.71 0.59
CA PRO A 71 -3.20 -9.93 -0.64
C PRO A 71 -4.09 -8.70 -0.78
N ARG A 72 -5.33 -8.80 -0.27
CA ARG A 72 -6.31 -7.71 -0.29
C ARG A 72 -5.87 -6.48 0.51
N TRP A 73 -4.96 -6.65 1.48
CA TRP A 73 -4.40 -5.53 2.24
C TRP A 73 -3.42 -4.70 1.40
N LEU A 74 -2.93 -5.22 0.27
CA LEU A 74 -2.19 -4.42 -0.69
C LEU A 74 -3.15 -3.74 -1.67
N TYR A 75 -4.04 -4.53 -2.28
CA TYR A 75 -5.05 -4.06 -3.24
C TYR A 75 -6.38 -4.77 -3.02
N ALA A 76 -7.43 -4.03 -2.64
CA ALA A 76 -8.74 -4.60 -2.32
C ALA A 76 -9.35 -5.44 -3.46
N GLY A 77 -9.05 -5.09 -4.71
CA GLY A 77 -9.51 -5.83 -5.90
C GLY A 77 -8.67 -7.07 -6.25
N SER A 78 -7.72 -7.49 -5.41
CA SER A 78 -6.95 -8.70 -5.65
C SER A 78 -7.80 -9.94 -5.41
N GLU A 79 -8.15 -10.64 -6.49
CA GLU A 79 -8.77 -11.96 -6.46
C GLU A 79 -7.65 -13.01 -6.63
N GLY A 80 -7.27 -13.68 -5.54
CA GLY A 80 -6.32 -14.81 -5.60
C GLY A 80 -4.92 -14.53 -5.09
N GLN A 81 -3.94 -15.25 -5.63
CA GLN A 81 -2.56 -15.28 -5.13
C GLN A 81 -1.81 -13.98 -5.44
N PHE A 82 -0.99 -13.55 -4.48
CA PHE A 82 -0.12 -12.38 -4.63
C PHE A 82 1.13 -12.73 -5.44
N TYR A 83 1.29 -12.11 -6.61
CA TYR A 83 2.46 -12.26 -7.49
C TYR A 83 3.08 -10.91 -7.84
N LEU A 84 4.33 -10.92 -8.33
CA LEU A 84 5.00 -9.72 -8.81
C LEU A 84 4.41 -9.26 -10.15
N SER A 85 3.87 -8.06 -10.16
CA SER A 85 3.26 -7.36 -11.28
C SER A 85 3.59 -5.87 -11.16
N PRO A 86 3.40 -5.06 -12.22
CA PRO A 86 3.60 -3.61 -12.10
C PRO A 86 2.75 -2.98 -10.99
N ASN A 87 1.52 -3.45 -10.78
CA ASN A 87 0.64 -2.94 -9.74
C ASN A 87 1.13 -3.31 -8.33
N SER A 88 1.49 -4.58 -8.10
CA SER A 88 2.03 -5.00 -6.80
C SER A 88 3.38 -4.36 -6.49
N LEU A 89 4.24 -4.19 -7.49
CA LEU A 89 5.51 -3.48 -7.35
C LEU A 89 5.25 -2.02 -6.93
N TYR A 90 4.36 -1.32 -7.63
CA TYR A 90 3.97 0.05 -7.29
C TYR A 90 3.45 0.16 -5.85
N LEU A 91 2.53 -0.70 -5.43
CA LEU A 91 1.96 -0.64 -4.08
C LEU A 91 2.96 -1.00 -2.99
N LEU A 92 3.88 -1.94 -3.25
CA LEU A 92 4.97 -2.25 -2.32
C LEU A 92 5.97 -1.10 -2.20
N ASP A 93 6.23 -0.38 -3.29
CA ASP A 93 7.02 0.85 -3.27
C ASP A 93 6.32 1.94 -2.44
N ARG A 94 5.01 2.16 -2.63
CA ARG A 94 4.25 3.11 -1.81
C ARG A 94 4.21 2.74 -0.33
N TYR A 95 4.10 1.45 -0.01
CA TYR A 95 4.23 0.97 1.36
C TYR A 95 5.62 1.27 1.94
N SER A 96 6.68 1.00 1.18
CA SER A 96 8.06 1.23 1.61
C SER A 96 8.31 2.72 1.86
N ASN A 97 7.86 3.56 0.93
CA ASN A 97 7.87 5.01 1.08
C ASN A 97 7.10 5.48 2.32
N TRP A 98 5.92 4.92 2.62
CA TRP A 98 5.17 5.27 3.82
C TRP A 98 5.92 4.86 5.10
N ARG A 99 6.42 3.63 5.15
CA ARG A 99 7.23 3.12 6.27
C ARG A 99 8.42 4.03 6.55
N ASP A 100 9.14 4.43 5.51
CA ASP A 100 10.39 5.17 5.66
C ASP A 100 10.16 6.64 6.06
N ASN A 101 8.99 7.21 5.76
CA ASN A 101 8.70 8.63 5.99
C ASN A 101 7.73 8.93 7.15
N CYS A 102 6.96 7.95 7.64
CA CYS A 102 5.95 8.19 8.68
C CYS A 102 6.53 8.50 10.07
N GLY A 103 7.80 8.19 10.32
CA GLY A 103 8.44 8.38 11.63
C GLY A 103 8.02 7.37 12.71
N TYR A 104 7.19 6.37 12.36
CA TYR A 104 6.75 5.29 13.25
C TYR A 104 7.44 3.97 12.91
N PRO A 105 7.57 3.05 13.89
CA PRO A 105 8.05 1.71 13.60
C PRO A 105 7.10 1.00 12.63
N GLU A 106 7.66 0.15 11.76
CA GLU A 106 6.89 -0.63 10.77
C GLU A 106 5.74 -1.42 11.40
N GLU A 107 5.89 -1.85 12.68
CA GLU A 107 4.80 -2.54 13.36
C GLU A 107 3.54 -1.69 13.51
N ALA A 108 3.67 -0.39 13.74
CA ALA A 108 2.50 0.48 13.88
C ALA A 108 1.66 0.51 12.60
N LEU A 109 2.31 0.41 11.44
CA LEU A 109 1.67 0.39 10.11
C LEU A 109 0.98 -0.96 9.88
N LEU A 110 1.66 -2.06 10.17
CA LEU A 110 1.08 -3.40 10.03
C LEU A 110 -0.09 -3.61 10.99
N GLU A 111 0.01 -3.09 12.21
CA GLU A 111 -1.08 -3.12 13.19
C GLU A 111 -2.27 -2.23 12.77
N TYR A 112 -2.03 -1.13 12.07
CA TYR A 112 -3.12 -0.37 11.44
C TYR A 112 -3.87 -1.24 10.42
N PHE A 113 -3.15 -1.93 9.53
CA PHE A 113 -3.81 -2.83 8.56
C PHE A 113 -4.59 -3.95 9.25
N LYS A 114 -4.07 -4.53 10.35
CA LYS A 114 -4.82 -5.52 11.15
C LYS A 114 -6.13 -4.93 11.67
N GLN A 115 -6.10 -3.74 12.28
CA GLN A 115 -7.29 -3.08 12.81
C GLN A 115 -8.28 -2.69 11.69
N ALA A 116 -7.80 -2.13 10.58
CA ALA A 116 -8.64 -1.70 9.46
C ALA A 116 -9.32 -2.88 8.74
N ASN A 117 -8.77 -4.09 8.87
CA ASN A 117 -9.33 -5.32 8.32
C ASN A 117 -10.04 -6.19 9.36
N ASP A 118 -10.18 -5.72 10.60
CA ASP A 118 -10.88 -6.45 11.65
C ASP A 118 -12.40 -6.44 11.41
N PRO A 119 -13.14 -7.56 11.62
CA PRO A 119 -14.60 -7.60 11.49
C PRO A 119 -15.35 -6.65 12.43
N GLN A 120 -14.77 -6.28 13.57
CA GLN A 120 -15.33 -5.37 14.59
C GLN A 120 -14.71 -3.96 14.51
N ARG A 121 -14.15 -3.59 13.35
CA ARG A 121 -13.52 -2.28 13.13
C ARG A 121 -14.50 -1.13 13.32
N ASP A 122 -14.00 -0.05 13.90
CA ASP A 122 -14.69 1.24 14.00
C ASP A 122 -14.02 2.27 13.09
N ALA A 123 -14.81 2.95 12.25
CA ALA A 123 -14.30 3.91 11.27
C ALA A 123 -13.62 5.12 11.93
N THR A 124 -14.14 5.57 13.07
CA THR A 124 -13.59 6.73 13.79
C THR A 124 -12.23 6.39 14.40
N GLN A 125 -12.11 5.21 15.03
CA GLN A 125 -10.85 4.72 15.57
C GLN A 125 -9.81 4.46 14.48
N CYS A 126 -10.22 3.86 13.35
CA CYS A 126 -9.32 3.66 12.21
C CYS A 126 -8.83 4.99 11.64
N ALA A 127 -9.72 5.97 11.48
CA ALA A 127 -9.35 7.30 11.01
C ALA A 127 -8.42 8.03 12.00
N ALA A 128 -8.67 7.92 13.30
CA ALA A 128 -7.81 8.50 14.34
C ALA A 128 -6.40 7.89 14.32
N ARG A 129 -6.31 6.57 14.17
CA ARG A 129 -5.03 5.89 14.07
C ARG A 129 -4.30 6.25 12.78
N LEU A 130 -4.98 6.24 11.63
CA LEU A 130 -4.34 6.60 10.37
C LEU A 130 -3.86 8.05 10.39
N ALA A 131 -4.66 8.97 10.91
CA ALA A 131 -4.30 10.37 11.13
C ALA A 131 -2.99 10.49 11.93
N SER A 132 -2.82 9.71 13.00
CA SER A 132 -1.58 9.71 13.78
C SER A 132 -0.36 9.26 12.97
N LEU A 133 -0.53 8.31 12.03
CA LEU A 133 0.54 7.74 11.21
C LEU A 133 0.86 8.57 9.96
N THR A 134 -0.06 9.42 9.51
CA THR A 134 0.12 10.28 8.32
C THR A 134 0.39 11.75 8.68
N GLY A 135 0.18 12.14 9.94
CA GLY A 135 0.26 13.54 10.38
C GLY A 135 -0.94 14.38 9.97
N TRP A 136 -2.01 13.76 9.47
CA TRP A 136 -3.27 14.43 9.15
C TRP A 136 -4.21 14.47 10.36
N THR A 137 -5.32 15.19 10.27
CA THR A 137 -6.35 15.14 11.34
C THR A 137 -7.36 14.04 11.07
N SER A 138 -7.98 13.49 12.12
CA SER A 138 -9.00 12.44 11.98
C SER A 138 -10.19 12.91 11.15
N SER A 139 -10.56 14.19 11.22
CA SER A 139 -11.63 14.77 10.40
C SER A 139 -11.27 14.85 8.92
N GLU A 140 -10.01 15.14 8.58
CA GLU A 140 -9.53 15.15 7.20
C GLU A 140 -9.52 13.74 6.62
N VAL A 141 -9.04 12.74 7.39
CA VAL A 141 -9.09 11.33 6.98
C VAL A 141 -10.52 10.87 6.74
N LEU A 142 -11.45 11.16 7.67
CA LEU A 142 -12.86 10.79 7.49
C LEU A 142 -13.50 11.48 6.27
N ALA A 143 -13.14 12.73 6.00
CA ALA A 143 -13.61 13.43 4.81
C ALA A 143 -13.07 12.78 3.53
N ALA A 144 -11.77 12.50 3.49
CA ALA A 144 -11.09 11.86 2.36
C ALA A 144 -11.61 10.44 2.09
N ASN A 145 -12.00 9.72 3.15
CA ASN A 145 -12.59 8.39 3.06
C ASN A 145 -13.94 8.36 2.31
N ALA A 146 -14.58 9.50 2.07
CA ALA A 146 -15.86 9.56 1.37
C ALA A 146 -15.84 8.96 -0.05
N LEU A 147 -14.67 8.95 -0.69
CA LEU A 147 -14.46 8.35 -2.03
C LEU A 147 -14.07 6.88 -2.01
N LEU A 148 -13.85 6.29 -0.83
CA LEU A 148 -13.56 4.87 -0.75
C LEU A 148 -14.80 4.06 -1.09
N THR A 149 -14.62 3.02 -1.90
CA THR A 149 -15.71 2.20 -2.44
C THR A 149 -16.18 1.10 -1.48
N GLY A 150 -15.41 0.81 -0.43
CA GLY A 150 -15.80 -0.10 0.63
C GLY A 150 -17.02 0.42 1.40
N SER A 151 -17.93 -0.47 1.79
CA SER A 151 -19.16 -0.15 2.54
C SER A 151 -18.89 0.67 3.81
N ASP A 152 -17.76 0.40 4.46
CA ASP A 152 -17.42 0.97 5.77
C ASP A 152 -16.56 2.23 5.64
N ARG A 153 -16.14 2.59 4.42
CA ARG A 153 -15.27 3.75 4.11
C ARG A 153 -14.04 3.83 5.01
N ILE A 154 -13.35 2.70 5.17
CA ILE A 154 -12.10 2.59 5.90
C ILE A 154 -11.01 2.22 4.89
N ALA A 155 -9.87 2.91 4.93
CA ALA A 155 -8.71 2.58 4.10
C ALA A 155 -8.04 1.30 4.62
N SER A 156 -8.53 0.16 4.14
CA SER A 156 -8.14 -1.18 4.57
C SER A 156 -7.00 -1.78 3.73
N SER A 157 -6.71 -1.17 2.59
CA SER A 157 -5.64 -1.59 1.68
C SER A 157 -4.60 -0.49 1.44
N MET A 158 -3.37 -0.88 1.07
CA MET A 158 -2.30 0.05 0.75
C MET A 158 -2.66 0.96 -0.43
N HIS A 159 -3.43 0.46 -1.39
CA HIS A 159 -3.99 1.28 -2.47
C HIS A 159 -4.86 2.44 -1.94
N GLU A 160 -5.71 2.17 -0.94
CA GLU A 160 -6.56 3.20 -0.34
C GLU A 160 -5.74 4.16 0.54
N VAL A 161 -4.77 3.65 1.29
CA VAL A 161 -3.83 4.50 2.06
C VAL A 161 -3.02 5.40 1.13
N ASP A 162 -2.55 4.88 -0.01
CA ASP A 162 -1.85 5.67 -1.03
C ASP A 162 -2.73 6.79 -1.59
N TRP A 163 -3.99 6.48 -1.90
CA TRP A 163 -4.96 7.49 -2.33
C TRP A 163 -5.09 8.63 -1.30
N LEU A 164 -5.20 8.28 -0.02
CA LEU A 164 -5.26 9.27 1.07
C LEU A 164 -3.96 10.09 1.17
N SER A 165 -2.79 9.46 1.03
CA SER A 165 -1.50 10.16 1.02
C SER A 165 -1.40 11.16 -0.15
N ARG A 166 -1.90 10.80 -1.34
CA ARG A 166 -1.96 11.73 -2.48
C ARG A 166 -2.92 12.89 -2.23
N MET A 167 -4.06 12.63 -1.60
CA MET A 167 -5.01 13.67 -1.21
C MET A 167 -4.41 14.62 -0.18
N GLN A 168 -3.67 14.10 0.80
CA GLN A 168 -2.93 14.90 1.75
C GLN A 168 -1.88 15.78 1.05
N SER A 169 -1.06 15.22 0.15
CA SER A 169 -0.09 16.02 -0.61
C SER A 169 -0.77 17.11 -1.44
N ALA A 170 -1.94 16.84 -2.03
CA ALA A 170 -2.71 17.86 -2.73
C ALA A 170 -3.22 18.94 -1.77
N SER A 171 -3.65 18.57 -0.56
CA SER A 171 -4.04 19.52 0.49
C SER A 171 -2.88 20.41 0.89
N ASP A 172 -1.69 19.84 1.09
CA ASP A 172 -0.48 20.57 1.48
C ASP A 172 -0.04 21.56 0.40
N VAL A 173 -0.14 21.19 -0.88
CA VAL A 173 0.23 22.05 -2.01
C VAL A 173 -0.79 23.17 -2.24
N THR A 174 -2.08 22.90 -2.03
CA THR A 174 -3.17 23.85 -2.39
C THR A 174 -3.66 24.68 -1.20
N GLY A 175 -3.34 24.27 0.03
CA GLY A 175 -3.92 24.81 1.27
C GLY A 175 -5.38 24.43 1.51
N LEU A 176 -5.96 23.57 0.66
CA LEU A 176 -7.37 23.15 0.77
C LEU A 176 -7.51 21.94 1.70
N SER A 177 -8.56 21.94 2.52
CA SER A 177 -9.01 20.73 3.23
C SER A 177 -9.45 19.64 2.23
N ALA A 178 -9.45 18.38 2.67
CA ALA A 178 -9.95 17.25 1.90
C ALA A 178 -11.38 17.49 1.40
N ARG A 179 -12.26 18.08 2.23
CA ARG A 179 -13.63 18.42 1.78
C ARG A 179 -13.64 19.43 0.64
N GLN A 180 -12.78 20.45 0.71
CA GLN A 180 -12.68 21.45 -0.34
C GLN A 180 -12.08 20.86 -1.61
N LEU A 181 -11.07 20.00 -1.50
CA LEU A 181 -10.53 19.25 -2.65
C LEU A 181 -11.61 18.39 -3.31
N LEU A 182 -12.37 17.62 -2.52
CA LEU A 182 -13.47 16.80 -3.02
C LEU A 182 -14.51 17.65 -3.74
N SER A 183 -14.91 18.78 -3.13
CA SER A 183 -15.85 19.71 -3.73
C SER A 183 -15.34 20.33 -5.03
N ALA A 184 -14.03 20.60 -5.12
CA ALA A 184 -13.39 21.10 -6.32
C ALA A 184 -13.33 20.04 -7.43
N THR A 185 -13.04 18.79 -7.09
CA THR A 185 -13.02 17.67 -8.06
C THR A 185 -14.40 17.26 -8.55
N ASP A 186 -15.45 17.59 -7.79
CA ASP A 186 -16.86 17.34 -8.15
C ASP A 186 -17.43 18.41 -9.11
N LEU A 187 -16.68 19.48 -9.39
CA LEU A 187 -17.10 20.49 -10.36
C LEU A 187 -17.10 19.93 -11.79
N THR A 188 -18.23 20.12 -12.46
CA THR A 188 -18.42 19.79 -13.87
C THR A 188 -18.92 21.01 -14.63
N ALA A 189 -18.93 20.95 -15.97
CA ALA A 189 -19.47 22.03 -16.81
C ALA A 189 -20.95 22.36 -16.51
N THR A 190 -21.67 21.43 -15.88
CA THR A 190 -23.09 21.58 -15.51
C THR A 190 -23.30 21.98 -14.04
N SER A 191 -22.25 22.13 -13.24
CA SER A 191 -22.37 22.55 -11.84
C SER A 191 -22.95 23.96 -11.73
N THR A 192 -23.69 24.21 -10.64
CA THR A 192 -24.39 25.47 -10.42
C THR A 192 -23.41 26.63 -10.18
N ALA A 193 -23.83 27.85 -10.49
CA ALA A 193 -23.01 29.04 -10.23
C ALA A 193 -22.64 29.21 -8.74
N SER A 194 -23.51 28.77 -7.82
CA SER A 194 -23.23 28.78 -6.39
C SER A 194 -22.12 27.79 -5.99
N HIS A 195 -22.08 26.60 -6.60
CA HIS A 195 -21.03 25.61 -6.36
C HIS A 195 -19.67 26.12 -6.87
N TRP A 196 -19.63 26.67 -8.10
CA TRP A 196 -18.45 27.32 -8.64
C TRP A 196 -17.95 28.47 -7.76
N LYS A 197 -18.85 29.32 -7.28
CA LYS A 197 -18.51 30.44 -6.39
C LYS A 197 -17.90 29.94 -5.07
N SER A 198 -18.53 28.96 -4.43
CA SER A 198 -18.07 28.39 -3.16
C SER A 198 -16.65 27.81 -3.26
N VAL A 199 -16.38 27.02 -4.31
CA VAL A 199 -15.03 26.46 -4.55
C VAL A 199 -14.03 27.57 -4.86
N GLY A 200 -14.40 28.56 -5.67
CA GLY A 200 -13.54 29.70 -5.97
C GLY A 200 -13.15 30.51 -4.74
N GLU A 201 -14.10 30.77 -3.84
CA GLU A 201 -13.86 31.43 -2.55
C GLU A 201 -12.91 30.62 -1.67
N ALA A 202 -13.07 29.29 -1.62
CA ALA A 202 -12.19 28.38 -0.88
C ALA A 202 -10.73 28.43 -1.41
N VAL A 203 -10.54 28.40 -2.73
CA VAL A 203 -9.22 28.48 -3.36
C VAL A 203 -8.54 29.83 -3.09
N ILE A 204 -9.29 30.93 -3.17
CA ILE A 204 -8.76 32.26 -2.85
C ILE A 204 -8.38 32.34 -1.37
N ALA A 205 -9.21 31.81 -0.47
CA ALA A 205 -8.93 31.81 0.97
C ALA A 205 -7.69 30.99 1.33
N ALA A 206 -7.44 29.89 0.64
CA ALA A 206 -6.28 29.02 0.89
C ALA A 206 -4.93 29.61 0.43
N ASN A 207 -4.95 30.60 -0.48
CA ASN A 207 -3.74 31.25 -1.03
C ASN A 207 -3.50 32.68 -0.49
N ARG A 208 -4.16 33.06 0.60
CA ARG A 208 -3.95 34.35 1.30
C ARG A 208 -3.01 34.16 2.48
#